data_AF-A0A7V4UB59-F1
#
_entry.id   AF-A0A7V4UB59-F1
#
_cell.length_a   1.000
_cell.length_b   1.000
_cell.length_c   1.000
_cell.angle_alpha   90.00
_cell.angle_beta   90.00
_cell.angle_gamma   90.00
#
_symmetry.space_group_name_H-M   'P 1'
#
loop_
_entity.id
_entity.type
_entity.pdbx_description
1 polymer ?
#
loop_
_entity_poly.entity_id
_entity_poly.type
_entity_poly.pdbx_seq_one_letter_code
_entity_poly.pdbx_strand_id
1 'polypeptide(L)'
;MIRPDLEATGTMPFESDTSRREFLHGSLAAVGSLSAASLVRADEGDDAPNDQKAAEPPLPTRKLGRSGIPVSILNQGCAVKLTARLLDYAYSRGVRYFDTADCYGRGQSEKTIARWFEKTGKRKEIFLVTKCHPHKGPAQMLDLLDERLEALKTDYIDLLFMHALCDDEYPAESVDWVKSDEYKQTAEKLKQTGKVKLVGFSIHADARAQALMNAAEAGFVDAIMVKYDPRTAKDDKMNRALDACAKAGIGLIAMKTQSSAKAFEERWKKHKQGDWTVQQAVVKAVLSDDRLAGMTSHMENLKQIDQNTAAARDVKPLARADHDLLMRLYAEGPHRLCECGGGCAEAVGRPSALHDVARFVMYHDLYGRRDWARDGYRSLRPELIDLSAEELHRAKAACGDAIDYPAIFARARTALA
;
A
#
# COMPACT_ATOMS: atom_id res chain seq x y z
N MET A 1 -18.63 -11.90 -21.62
CA MET A 1 -19.59 -11.17 -22.47
C MET A 1 -20.96 -11.27 -21.80
N ILE A 2 -21.37 -10.25 -21.05
CA ILE A 2 -22.74 -9.94 -20.56
C ILE A 2 -22.72 -8.42 -20.26
N ARG A 3 -23.79 -7.73 -20.66
CA ARG A 3 -24.12 -6.30 -20.53
C ARG A 3 -25.59 -6.27 -20.00
N PRO A 4 -26.16 -5.15 -19.51
CA PRO A 4 -25.79 -4.34 -18.35
C PRO A 4 -27.04 -3.85 -17.56
N ASP A 5 -27.22 -4.26 -16.31
CA ASP A 5 -28.38 -3.80 -15.54
C ASP A 5 -28.07 -3.82 -14.03
N LEU A 6 -27.46 -2.73 -13.56
CA LEU A 6 -27.48 -2.32 -12.17
C LEU A 6 -27.76 -0.81 -12.16
N GLU A 7 -29.04 -0.50 -12.15
CA GLU A 7 -29.53 0.81 -11.76
C GLU A 7 -29.12 1.12 -10.32
N ALA A 8 -28.87 2.41 -10.13
CA ALA A 8 -28.67 3.10 -8.87
C ALA A 8 -29.57 2.57 -7.74
N THR A 9 -28.98 2.35 -6.57
CA THR A 9 -29.46 2.86 -5.26
C THR A 9 -28.56 2.31 -4.16
N GLY A 10 -27.89 3.21 -3.46
CA GLY A 10 -27.01 2.85 -2.33
C GLY A 10 -26.29 4.02 -1.69
N THR A 11 -26.77 5.25 -1.87
CA THR A 11 -26.46 6.36 -0.97
C THR A 11 -27.22 6.13 0.32
N MET A 12 -26.53 5.77 1.42
CA MET A 12 -27.16 5.88 2.73
C MET A 12 -27.26 7.37 3.12
N PRO A 13 -28.43 7.85 3.56
CA PRO A 13 -28.60 9.24 3.95
C PRO A 13 -27.92 9.53 5.29
N PHE A 14 -27.26 10.68 5.34
CA PHE A 14 -26.88 11.36 6.57
C PHE A 14 -28.13 11.99 7.19
N GLU A 15 -28.42 11.66 8.44
CA GLU A 15 -29.17 12.56 9.34
C GLU A 15 -28.22 13.03 10.43
N SER A 16 -27.94 14.33 10.39
CA SER A 16 -27.40 15.10 11.48
C SER A 16 -28.54 15.49 12.42
N ASP A 17 -28.42 15.21 13.72
CA ASP A 17 -28.89 16.21 14.66
C ASP A 17 -28.05 16.27 15.92
N THR A 18 -27.69 17.50 16.26
CA THR A 18 -26.99 17.92 17.46
C THR A 18 -27.98 18.08 18.60
N SER A 19 -27.69 17.54 19.79
CA SER A 19 -27.97 18.32 21.00
C SER A 19 -27.03 17.96 22.16
N ARG A 20 -26.27 18.97 22.57
CA ARG A 20 -25.71 19.11 23.91
C ARG A 20 -26.84 19.63 24.80
N ARG A 21 -27.34 18.81 25.73
CA ARG A 21 -27.95 19.17 27.03
C ARG A 21 -28.90 18.05 27.44
N GLU A 22 -28.54 17.31 28.49
CA GLU A 22 -29.45 16.83 29.54
C GLU A 22 -28.68 15.87 30.46
N PHE A 23 -28.05 16.42 31.51
CA PHE A 23 -27.78 15.63 32.70
C PHE A 23 -27.70 16.52 33.93
N LEU A 24 -28.85 16.98 34.40
CA LEU A 24 -29.06 17.49 35.74
C LEU A 24 -30.53 17.26 36.10
N HIS A 25 -30.78 16.43 37.12
CA HIS A 25 -31.63 16.71 38.29
C HIS A 25 -31.91 15.40 39.05
N GLY A 26 -31.59 15.39 40.35
CA GLY A 26 -31.93 14.25 41.22
C GLY A 26 -31.32 14.15 42.63
N SER A 27 -30.98 15.28 43.27
CA SER A 27 -31.15 15.58 44.71
C SER A 27 -30.62 14.67 45.86
N LEU A 28 -29.72 15.27 46.67
CA LEU A 28 -29.68 15.41 48.16
C LEU A 28 -29.66 14.13 49.06
N ALA A 29 -28.88 13.99 50.15
CA ALA A 29 -28.13 14.91 51.03
C ALA A 29 -27.18 14.12 51.95
N ALA A 30 -26.09 14.74 52.45
CA ALA A 30 -25.76 14.88 53.89
C ALA A 30 -24.36 15.49 54.12
N VAL A 31 -24.32 16.42 55.08
CA VAL A 31 -23.28 17.37 55.50
C VAL A 31 -22.06 16.72 56.20
N GLY A 32 -20.85 17.28 56.03
CA GLY A 32 -19.71 16.99 56.92
C GLY A 32 -18.36 17.68 56.64
N SER A 33 -18.19 18.90 57.18
CA SER A 33 -16.94 19.57 57.64
C SER A 33 -15.78 19.96 56.69
N LEU A 34 -15.31 21.20 56.90
CA LEU A 34 -14.22 21.93 56.25
C LEU A 34 -12.85 21.23 56.23
N SER A 35 -12.10 21.43 55.14
CA SER A 35 -10.68 21.81 55.16
C SER A 35 -10.29 22.43 53.82
N ALA A 36 -9.86 23.69 53.81
CA ALA A 36 -9.29 24.34 52.64
C ALA A 36 -7.90 23.77 52.36
N ALA A 37 -7.77 23.00 51.29
CA ALA A 37 -6.48 22.64 50.70
C ALA A 37 -6.61 22.76 49.18
N SER A 38 -5.71 23.54 48.60
CA SER A 38 -5.60 23.82 47.17
C SER A 38 -5.64 22.53 46.35
N LEU A 39 -6.76 22.26 45.68
CA LEU A 39 -6.82 21.24 44.64
C LEU A 39 -6.20 21.83 43.37
N VAL A 40 -4.90 21.59 43.22
CA VAL A 40 -4.25 21.52 41.91
C VAL A 40 -5.12 20.60 41.05
N ARG A 41 -5.71 21.14 39.99
CA ARG A 41 -6.26 20.30 38.91
C ARG A 41 -5.10 19.45 38.42
N ALA A 42 -5.16 18.16 38.69
CA ALA A 42 -4.41 17.19 37.92
C ALA A 42 -4.92 17.32 36.49
N ASP A 43 -4.20 18.08 35.69
CA ASP A 43 -4.17 17.92 34.24
C ASP A 43 -3.63 16.49 34.05
N GLU A 44 -4.47 15.57 33.57
CA GLU A 44 -4.02 14.25 33.13
C GLU A 44 -3.18 14.45 31.88
N GLY A 45 -1.95 14.91 32.11
CA GLY A 45 -0.87 14.88 31.15
C GLY A 45 -0.60 13.43 30.80
N ASP A 46 -0.81 13.12 29.53
CA ASP A 46 -0.45 11.89 28.86
C ASP A 46 1.08 11.74 28.90
N ASP A 47 1.63 11.31 30.05
CA ASP A 47 3.04 10.97 30.25
C ASP A 47 3.35 9.66 29.53
N ALA A 48 3.35 9.72 28.20
CA ALA A 48 3.98 8.71 27.37
C ALA A 48 5.51 8.83 27.53
N PRO A 49 6.26 7.71 27.70
CA PRO A 49 7.71 7.75 27.78
C PRO A 49 8.28 8.47 26.56
N ASN A 50 9.17 9.43 26.81
CA ASN A 50 9.85 10.19 25.79
C ASN A 50 10.84 9.30 25.02
N ASP A 51 10.35 8.54 24.03
CA ASP A 51 11.14 7.75 23.05
C ASP A 51 11.89 8.67 22.05
N GLN A 52 12.42 9.81 22.51
CA GLN A 52 13.21 10.73 21.68
C GLN A 52 14.62 10.15 21.47
N LYS A 53 14.75 9.14 20.61
CA LYS A 53 16.00 8.96 19.87
C LYS A 53 16.30 10.26 19.11
N ALA A 54 17.55 10.69 19.13
CA ALA A 54 17.98 11.84 18.35
C ALA A 54 17.61 11.66 16.87
N ALA A 55 17.17 12.74 16.22
CA ALA A 55 16.84 12.72 14.81
C ALA A 55 18.08 12.29 13.98
N GLU A 56 17.87 11.32 13.10
CA GLU A 56 18.90 10.81 12.20
C GLU A 56 18.89 11.61 10.88
N PRO A 57 20.02 11.64 10.15
CA PRO A 57 20.07 12.29 8.84
C PRO A 57 19.08 11.64 7.85
N PRO A 58 18.66 12.38 6.81
CA PRO A 58 17.84 11.84 5.72
C PRO A 58 18.39 10.52 5.18
N LEU A 59 17.49 9.61 4.79
CA LEU A 59 17.88 8.35 4.16
C LEU A 59 18.56 8.61 2.82
N PRO A 60 19.38 7.66 2.32
CA PRO A 60 19.93 7.76 0.97
C PRO A 60 18.81 7.95 -0.06
N THR A 61 19.12 8.68 -1.12
CA THR A 61 18.17 9.02 -2.19
C THR A 61 18.60 8.49 -3.54
N ARG A 62 17.64 8.22 -4.43
CA ARG A 62 17.87 7.99 -5.86
C ARG A 62 17.04 8.98 -6.67
N LYS A 63 17.46 9.22 -7.92
CA LYS A 63 16.70 10.05 -8.86
C LYS A 63 15.43 9.32 -9.28
N LEU A 64 14.30 10.01 -9.27
CA LEU A 64 13.04 9.47 -9.76
C LEU A 64 12.96 9.59 -11.28
N GLY A 65 13.52 8.60 -11.99
CA GLY A 65 13.54 8.56 -13.46
C GLY A 65 14.10 9.84 -14.08
N ARG A 66 13.51 10.27 -15.20
CA ARG A 66 13.91 11.46 -15.98
C ARG A 66 13.62 12.78 -15.27
N SER A 67 12.72 12.79 -14.27
CA SER A 67 12.43 14.00 -13.49
C SER A 67 13.67 14.50 -12.73
N GLY A 68 14.60 13.60 -12.41
CA GLY A 68 15.81 13.91 -11.66
C GLY A 68 15.57 14.26 -10.19
N ILE A 69 14.32 14.28 -9.72
CA ILE A 69 13.99 14.62 -8.32
C ILE A 69 14.56 13.53 -7.40
N PRO A 70 15.37 13.88 -6.39
CA PRO A 70 15.86 12.91 -5.43
C PRO A 70 14.72 12.49 -4.48
N VAL A 71 14.47 11.19 -4.40
CA VAL A 71 13.50 10.59 -3.47
C VAL A 71 14.23 9.63 -2.54
N SER A 72 13.77 9.51 -1.29
CA SER A 72 14.30 8.51 -0.37
C SER A 72 14.13 7.10 -0.93
N ILE A 73 15.10 6.22 -0.71
CA ILE A 73 14.99 4.84 -1.20
C ILE A 73 13.97 4.00 -0.42
N LEU A 74 13.62 4.40 0.81
CA LEU A 74 12.55 3.80 1.61
C LEU A 74 11.51 4.87 1.98
N ASN A 75 10.25 4.57 1.66
CA ASN A 75 9.14 5.49 1.79
C ASN A 75 8.11 4.98 2.81
N GLN A 76 7.47 5.89 3.52
CA GLN A 76 6.37 5.55 4.43
C GLN A 76 5.07 5.41 3.64
N GLY A 77 4.55 4.18 3.56
CA GLY A 77 3.17 3.95 3.15
C GLY A 77 2.19 4.34 4.26
N CYS A 78 1.09 4.99 3.91
CA CYS A 78 0.13 5.56 4.86
C CYS A 78 -1.25 4.86 4.82
N ALA A 79 -1.31 3.62 4.33
CA ALA A 79 -2.57 2.95 3.99
C ALA A 79 -3.55 2.72 5.15
N VAL A 80 -3.08 2.34 6.34
CA VAL A 80 -3.95 2.06 7.50
C VAL A 80 -3.31 2.49 8.82
N LYS A 81 -4.13 2.72 9.86
CA LYS A 81 -3.69 3.03 11.22
C LYS A 81 -2.61 4.13 11.33
N LEU A 82 -2.61 5.07 10.38
CA LEU A 82 -1.65 6.16 10.37
C LEU A 82 -1.90 7.09 11.56
N THR A 83 -0.83 7.46 12.26
CA THR A 83 -0.89 8.46 13.34
C THR A 83 0.15 9.53 13.11
N ALA A 84 -0.08 10.72 13.67
CA ALA A 84 0.93 11.79 13.66
C ALA A 84 2.24 11.36 14.34
N ARG A 85 2.18 10.48 15.35
CA ARG A 85 3.36 9.90 16.01
C ARG A 85 4.18 9.03 15.06
N LEU A 86 3.53 8.21 14.22
CA LEU A 86 4.24 7.41 13.21
C LEU A 86 4.90 8.29 12.16
N LEU A 87 4.24 9.35 11.68
CA LEU A 87 4.80 10.29 10.72
C LEU A 87 6.00 11.04 11.30
N ASP A 88 5.88 11.54 12.53
CA ASP A 88 6.97 12.24 13.20
C ASP A 88 8.17 11.33 13.44
N TYR A 89 7.93 10.09 13.88
CA TYR A 89 8.98 9.11 14.07
C TYR A 89 9.65 8.73 12.75
N ALA A 90 8.88 8.43 11.68
CA ALA A 90 9.43 8.14 10.36
C ALA A 90 10.30 9.30 9.83
N TYR A 91 9.82 10.55 9.98
CA TYR A 91 10.58 11.74 9.64
C TYR A 91 11.88 11.84 10.46
N SER A 92 11.82 11.59 11.79
CA SER A 92 12.99 11.60 12.67
C SER A 92 14.03 10.54 12.29
N ARG A 93 13.61 9.45 11.64
CA ARG A 93 14.51 8.40 11.11
C ARG A 93 14.98 8.66 9.68
N GLY A 94 14.72 9.84 9.14
CA GLY A 94 15.23 10.29 7.84
C GLY A 94 14.33 9.97 6.64
N VAL A 95 13.11 9.46 6.84
CA VAL A 95 12.14 9.29 5.76
C VAL A 95 11.67 10.67 5.27
N ARG A 96 11.65 10.88 3.94
CA ARG A 96 11.24 12.14 3.30
C ARG A 96 10.23 11.94 2.18
N TYR A 97 9.62 10.76 2.10
CA TYR A 97 8.58 10.42 1.13
C TYR A 97 7.39 9.79 1.86
N PHE A 98 6.21 10.40 1.72
CA PHE A 98 4.95 9.88 2.26
C PHE A 98 3.99 9.51 1.13
N ASP A 99 3.54 8.26 1.13
CA ASP A 99 2.61 7.69 0.15
C ASP A 99 1.22 7.50 0.76
N THR A 100 0.23 8.27 0.31
CA THR A 100 -1.17 8.19 0.72
C THR A 100 -2.09 7.94 -0.48
N ALA A 101 -3.40 7.87 -0.25
CA ALA A 101 -4.46 7.88 -1.25
C ALA A 101 -5.79 8.34 -0.60
N ASP A 102 -6.74 8.73 -1.43
CA ASP A 102 -8.12 9.08 -1.06
C ASP A 102 -8.83 8.02 -0.20
N CYS A 103 -8.72 6.74 -0.56
CA CYS A 103 -9.41 5.65 0.12
C CYS A 103 -8.71 5.18 1.42
N TYR A 104 -7.46 5.60 1.67
CA TYR A 104 -6.65 5.06 2.76
C TYR A 104 -7.16 5.46 4.13
N GLY A 105 -7.19 4.48 5.03
CA GLY A 105 -7.76 4.63 6.37
C GLY A 105 -9.23 5.08 6.36
N ARG A 106 -10.02 4.72 5.34
CA ARG A 106 -11.39 5.23 5.13
C ARG A 106 -11.41 6.76 5.00
N GLY A 107 -10.52 7.31 4.17
CA GLY A 107 -10.37 8.76 3.95
C GLY A 107 -9.67 9.53 5.07
N GLN A 108 -9.07 8.82 6.05
CA GLN A 108 -8.39 9.46 7.18
C GLN A 108 -6.90 9.68 6.98
N SER A 109 -6.27 8.98 6.02
CA SER A 109 -4.83 9.08 5.80
C SER A 109 -4.40 10.49 5.40
N GLU A 110 -5.04 11.07 4.38
CA GLU A 110 -4.77 12.44 3.92
C GLU A 110 -4.99 13.48 5.02
N LYS A 111 -6.12 13.38 5.73
CA LYS A 111 -6.44 14.27 6.86
C LYS A 111 -5.42 14.17 8.00
N THR A 112 -4.86 12.98 8.23
CA THR A 112 -3.82 12.79 9.25
C THR A 112 -2.51 13.42 8.85
N ILE A 113 -2.13 13.31 7.58
CA ILE A 113 -0.96 13.98 7.01
C ILE A 113 -1.16 15.51 7.05
N ALA A 114 -2.34 16.00 6.69
CA ALA A 114 -2.68 17.42 6.76
C ALA A 114 -2.46 18.00 8.17
N ARG A 115 -3.02 17.36 9.20
CA ARG A 115 -2.82 17.77 10.61
C ARG A 115 -1.35 17.72 11.01
N TRP A 116 -0.58 16.74 10.52
CA TRP A 116 0.86 16.66 10.79
C TRP A 116 1.62 17.81 10.11
N PHE A 117 1.27 18.19 8.88
CA PHE A 117 1.85 19.36 8.22
C PHE A 117 1.50 20.67 8.94
N GLU A 118 0.24 20.87 9.32
CA GLU A 118 -0.19 22.05 10.09
C GLU A 118 0.60 22.17 11.41
N LYS A 119 0.81 21.05 12.11
CA LYS A 119 1.55 21.01 13.37
C LYS A 119 3.05 21.27 13.20
N THR A 120 3.65 20.78 12.11
CA THR A 120 5.12 20.72 11.99
C THR A 120 5.73 21.73 11.01
N GLY A 121 4.96 22.25 10.06
CA GLY A 121 5.46 23.10 8.97
C GLY A 121 6.32 22.37 7.93
N LYS A 122 6.48 21.04 8.03
CA LYS A 122 7.45 20.25 7.26
C LYS A 122 7.01 19.88 5.85
N ARG A 123 5.91 20.45 5.32
CA ARG A 123 5.37 20.10 3.99
C ARG A 123 6.43 20.18 2.89
N LYS A 124 7.28 21.22 2.90
CA LYS A 124 8.34 21.44 1.89
C LYS A 124 9.47 20.42 1.94
N GLU A 125 9.60 19.67 3.03
CA GLU A 125 10.62 18.65 3.20
C GLU A 125 10.15 17.25 2.80
N ILE A 126 8.85 17.06 2.60
CA ILE A 126 8.26 15.78 2.25
C ILE A 126 7.95 15.76 0.77
N PHE A 127 8.45 14.75 0.06
CA PHE A 127 7.93 14.35 -1.24
C PHE A 127 6.59 13.65 -1.01
N LEU A 128 5.49 14.35 -1.29
CA LEU A 128 4.13 13.91 -1.00
C LEU A 128 3.49 13.26 -2.22
N VAL A 129 3.00 12.05 -2.03
CA VAL A 129 2.30 11.28 -3.05
C VAL A 129 0.89 10.96 -2.60
N THR A 130 -0.07 11.23 -3.46
CA THR A 130 -1.45 10.78 -3.28
C THR A 130 -1.98 10.15 -4.57
N LYS A 131 -3.16 9.55 -4.49
CA LYS A 131 -3.79 8.80 -5.57
C LYS A 131 -5.28 9.07 -5.60
N CYS A 132 -5.85 8.92 -6.78
CA CYS A 132 -7.29 9.04 -7.02
C CYS A 132 -7.78 7.87 -7.90
N HIS A 133 -9.07 7.54 -7.79
CA HIS A 133 -9.73 6.51 -8.59
C HIS A 133 -10.65 7.13 -9.66
N PRO A 134 -10.12 7.43 -10.87
CA PRO A 134 -10.92 7.96 -11.96
C PRO A 134 -11.76 6.87 -12.66
N HIS A 135 -12.86 6.43 -12.03
CA HIS A 135 -13.76 5.41 -12.58
C HIS A 135 -14.40 5.78 -13.93
N LYS A 136 -14.51 7.08 -14.24
CA LYS A 136 -15.09 7.59 -15.49
C LYS A 136 -14.05 7.83 -16.60
N GLY A 137 -12.81 7.42 -16.38
CA GLY A 137 -11.70 7.63 -17.32
C GLY A 137 -10.70 8.68 -16.84
N PRO A 138 -9.49 8.69 -17.43
CA PRO A 138 -8.36 9.51 -16.98
C PRO A 138 -8.69 10.99 -16.73
N ALA A 139 -9.53 11.60 -17.57
CA ALA A 139 -9.90 13.01 -17.44
C ALA A 139 -10.48 13.39 -16.07
N GLN A 140 -11.14 12.44 -15.38
CA GLN A 140 -11.69 12.65 -14.03
C GLN A 140 -10.61 12.98 -12.98
N MET A 141 -9.33 12.68 -13.24
CA MET A 141 -8.24 13.07 -12.34
C MET A 141 -8.14 14.60 -12.16
N LEU A 142 -8.58 15.40 -13.15
CA LEU A 142 -8.60 16.85 -13.07
C LEU A 142 -9.56 17.33 -11.98
N ASP A 143 -10.76 16.74 -11.92
CA ASP A 143 -11.77 17.07 -10.91
C ASP A 143 -11.36 16.58 -9.52
N LEU A 144 -10.78 15.38 -9.46
CA LEU A 144 -10.38 14.76 -8.19
C LEU A 144 -9.18 15.46 -7.54
N LEU A 145 -8.36 16.20 -8.29
CA LEU A 145 -7.18 16.89 -7.76
C LEU A 145 -7.54 17.87 -6.63
N ASP A 146 -8.55 18.70 -6.84
CA ASP A 146 -8.90 19.75 -5.87
C ASP A 146 -9.39 19.13 -4.55
N GLU A 147 -10.13 18.02 -4.60
CA GLU A 147 -10.52 17.27 -3.41
C GLU A 147 -9.31 16.72 -2.63
N ARG A 148 -8.26 16.25 -3.33
CA ARG A 148 -7.04 15.77 -2.68
C ARG A 148 -6.29 16.91 -1.99
N LEU A 149 -6.17 18.07 -2.66
CA LEU A 149 -5.50 19.25 -2.11
C LEU A 149 -6.25 19.78 -0.87
N GLU A 150 -7.58 19.82 -0.91
CA GLU A 150 -8.41 20.19 0.24
C GLU A 150 -8.21 19.22 1.42
N ALA A 151 -8.28 17.91 1.16
CA ALA A 151 -8.10 16.89 2.20
C ALA A 151 -6.71 16.93 2.84
N LEU A 152 -5.67 17.21 2.04
CA LEU A 152 -4.27 17.33 2.47
C LEU A 152 -3.91 18.71 3.02
N LYS A 153 -4.78 19.72 2.84
CA LYS A 153 -4.55 21.13 3.17
C LYS A 153 -3.20 21.65 2.67
N THR A 154 -2.92 21.44 1.39
CA THR A 154 -1.67 21.88 0.74
C THR A 154 -1.96 22.38 -0.67
N ASP A 155 -1.13 23.30 -1.17
CA ASP A 155 -1.33 23.90 -2.50
C ASP A 155 -0.73 23.08 -3.66
N TYR A 156 0.04 22.03 -3.34
CA TYR A 156 0.68 21.20 -4.35
C TYR A 156 0.91 19.76 -3.88
N ILE A 157 0.99 18.85 -4.84
CA ILE A 157 1.33 17.43 -4.70
C ILE A 157 2.58 17.16 -5.55
N ASP A 158 3.54 16.40 -5.01
CA ASP A 158 4.78 16.11 -5.73
C ASP A 158 4.57 15.03 -6.81
N LEU A 159 3.72 14.04 -6.54
CA LEU A 159 3.35 13.01 -7.51
C LEU A 159 1.90 12.56 -7.29
N LEU A 160 1.08 12.66 -8.34
CA LEU A 160 -0.29 12.16 -8.34
C LEU A 160 -0.36 10.85 -9.14
N PHE A 161 -0.88 9.80 -8.52
CA PHE A 161 -1.11 8.53 -9.19
C PHE A 161 -2.59 8.31 -9.53
N MET A 162 -2.86 7.74 -10.72
CA MET A 162 -4.04 6.92 -10.92
C MET A 162 -3.89 5.65 -10.06
N HIS A 163 -4.84 5.42 -9.15
CA HIS A 163 -4.71 4.36 -8.15
C HIS A 163 -5.06 3.01 -8.76
N ALA A 164 -4.27 1.96 -8.46
CA ALA A 164 -4.62 0.56 -8.69
C ALA A 164 -5.16 0.25 -10.11
N LEU A 165 -4.51 0.80 -11.13
CA LEU A 165 -4.88 0.60 -12.53
C LEU A 165 -5.13 -0.88 -12.85
N CYS A 166 -6.21 -1.15 -13.57
CA CYS A 166 -6.69 -2.50 -13.93
C CYS A 166 -7.13 -3.38 -12.76
N ASP A 167 -7.47 -2.79 -11.60
CA ASP A 167 -8.26 -3.50 -10.61
C ASP A 167 -9.74 -3.62 -11.04
N ASP A 168 -10.54 -4.30 -10.22
CA ASP A 168 -11.94 -4.59 -10.52
C ASP A 168 -12.84 -3.34 -10.53
N GLU A 169 -12.33 -2.19 -10.10
CA GLU A 169 -13.04 -0.90 -10.13
C GLU A 169 -12.87 -0.17 -11.49
N TYR A 170 -12.02 -0.72 -12.37
CA TYR A 170 -11.78 -0.22 -13.72
C TYR A 170 -12.40 -1.12 -14.80
N PRO A 171 -12.75 -0.55 -15.96
CA PRO A 171 -13.10 -1.37 -17.12
C PRO A 171 -11.89 -2.18 -17.61
N ALA A 172 -12.14 -3.31 -18.26
CA ALA A 172 -11.10 -4.26 -18.68
C ALA A 172 -10.06 -3.63 -19.62
N GLU A 173 -10.49 -2.67 -20.44
CA GLU A 173 -9.66 -1.90 -21.37
C GLU A 173 -8.80 -0.82 -20.71
N SER A 174 -8.90 -0.63 -19.39
CA SER A 174 -8.12 0.39 -18.66
C SER A 174 -6.61 0.24 -18.82
N VAL A 175 -6.11 -0.96 -19.16
CA VAL A 175 -4.69 -1.17 -19.50
C VAL A 175 -4.23 -0.29 -20.67
N ASP A 176 -5.13 0.01 -21.62
CA ASP A 176 -4.84 0.83 -22.79
C ASP A 176 -4.95 2.34 -22.50
N TRP A 177 -5.52 2.75 -21.36
CA TRP A 177 -5.54 4.16 -20.96
C TRP A 177 -4.12 4.72 -20.80
N VAL A 178 -3.15 3.88 -20.43
CA VAL A 178 -1.75 4.27 -20.27
C VAL A 178 -1.14 4.89 -21.52
N LYS A 179 -1.62 4.49 -22.71
CA LYS A 179 -1.17 4.99 -24.01
C LYS A 179 -2.21 5.89 -24.69
N SER A 180 -3.29 6.28 -24.01
CA SER A 180 -4.34 7.10 -24.60
C SER A 180 -3.95 8.57 -24.65
N ASP A 181 -4.40 9.25 -25.72
CA ASP A 181 -4.26 10.72 -25.82
C ASP A 181 -5.00 11.44 -24.69
N GLU A 182 -6.10 10.88 -24.21
CA GLU A 182 -6.85 11.43 -23.08
C GLU A 182 -6.00 11.47 -21.81
N TYR A 183 -5.31 10.37 -21.47
CA TYR A 183 -4.47 10.35 -20.27
C TYR A 183 -3.25 11.26 -20.42
N LYS A 184 -2.64 11.28 -21.62
CA LYS A 184 -1.55 12.21 -21.93
C LYS A 184 -1.98 13.67 -21.72
N GLN A 185 -3.08 14.09 -22.33
CA GLN A 185 -3.61 15.45 -22.19
C GLN A 185 -4.00 15.77 -20.75
N THR A 186 -4.56 14.79 -20.02
CA THR A 186 -4.88 14.94 -18.59
C THR A 186 -3.62 15.18 -17.77
N ALA A 187 -2.58 14.38 -17.98
CA ALA A 187 -1.30 14.52 -17.28
C ALA A 187 -0.63 15.88 -17.55
N GLU A 188 -0.69 16.34 -18.80
CA GLU A 188 -0.19 17.67 -19.21
C GLU A 188 -0.98 18.79 -18.52
N LYS A 189 -2.32 18.74 -18.53
CA LYS A 189 -3.19 19.72 -17.86
C LYS A 189 -2.96 19.75 -16.35
N LEU A 190 -2.88 18.59 -15.70
CA LEU A 190 -2.57 18.47 -14.26
C LEU A 190 -1.25 19.18 -13.93
N LYS A 191 -0.20 18.96 -14.72
CA LYS A 191 1.10 19.61 -14.53
C LYS A 191 1.06 21.12 -14.82
N GLN A 192 0.32 21.55 -15.84
CA GLN A 192 0.14 22.98 -16.18
C GLN A 192 -0.55 23.79 -15.07
N THR A 193 -1.35 23.16 -14.21
CA THR A 193 -1.95 23.85 -13.05
C THR A 193 -0.91 24.37 -12.05
N GLY A 194 0.32 23.81 -12.05
CA GLY A 194 1.33 24.05 -11.02
C GLY A 194 1.03 23.37 -9.66
N LYS A 195 -0.14 22.76 -9.50
CA LYS A 195 -0.57 22.04 -8.28
C LYS A 195 -0.05 20.60 -8.24
N VAL A 196 0.37 20.02 -9.36
CA VAL A 196 0.95 18.67 -9.43
C VAL A 196 2.26 18.72 -10.20
N LYS A 197 3.34 18.16 -9.65
CA LYS A 197 4.65 18.16 -10.33
C LYS A 197 4.81 16.99 -11.29
N LEU A 198 4.40 15.79 -10.87
CA LEU A 198 4.56 14.55 -11.63
C LEU A 198 3.25 13.77 -11.66
N VAL A 199 3.03 13.02 -12.75
CA VAL A 199 1.84 12.18 -12.94
C VAL A 199 2.26 10.77 -13.33
N GLY A 200 1.55 9.78 -12.79
CA GLY A 200 1.71 8.39 -13.19
C GLY A 200 0.58 7.51 -12.69
N PHE A 201 0.86 6.22 -12.52
CA PHE A 201 -0.12 5.28 -11.96
C PHE A 201 0.52 4.29 -10.98
N SER A 202 -0.35 3.64 -10.20
CA SER A 202 0.01 2.46 -9.42
C SER A 202 -0.71 1.24 -9.95
N ILE A 203 -0.11 0.05 -9.84
CA ILE A 203 -0.71 -1.18 -10.39
C ILE A 203 -0.42 -2.42 -9.54
N HIS A 204 -1.48 -3.21 -9.32
CA HIS A 204 -1.44 -4.50 -8.63
C HIS A 204 -1.77 -5.69 -9.54
N ALA A 205 -2.52 -5.43 -10.61
CA ALA A 205 -3.15 -6.42 -11.47
C ALA A 205 -2.13 -7.27 -12.24
N ASP A 206 -2.60 -8.38 -12.82
CA ASP A 206 -1.78 -9.28 -13.64
C ASP A 206 -1.37 -8.64 -14.98
N ALA A 207 -2.12 -7.62 -15.41
CA ALA A 207 -1.79 -6.77 -16.54
C ALA A 207 -0.56 -5.86 -16.30
N ARG A 208 0.09 -5.91 -15.13
CA ARG A 208 1.24 -5.04 -14.78
C ARG A 208 2.35 -5.00 -15.83
N ALA A 209 2.78 -6.14 -16.36
CA ALA A 209 3.84 -6.16 -17.38
C ALA A 209 3.39 -5.43 -18.66
N GLN A 210 2.13 -5.61 -19.08
CA GLN A 210 1.57 -4.91 -20.23
C GLN A 210 1.44 -3.41 -19.99
N ALA A 211 0.93 -3.01 -18.81
CA ALA A 211 0.79 -1.59 -18.46
C ALA A 211 2.15 -0.88 -18.41
N LEU A 212 3.19 -1.52 -17.89
CA LEU A 212 4.56 -0.97 -17.89
C LEU A 212 5.11 -0.82 -19.31
N MET A 213 4.91 -1.82 -20.18
CA MET A 213 5.29 -1.71 -21.60
C MET A 213 4.55 -0.57 -22.30
N ASN A 214 3.22 -0.45 -22.10
CA ASN A 214 2.43 0.66 -22.61
C ASN A 214 2.99 2.01 -22.12
N ALA A 215 3.37 2.11 -20.83
CA ALA A 215 3.93 3.34 -20.26
C ALA A 215 5.28 3.71 -20.87
N ALA A 216 6.15 2.72 -21.11
CA ALA A 216 7.45 2.93 -21.73
C ALA A 216 7.33 3.52 -23.15
N GLU A 217 6.27 3.15 -23.88
CA GLU A 217 5.96 3.66 -25.22
C GLU A 217 5.24 5.03 -25.19
N ALA A 218 4.41 5.28 -24.19
CA ALA A 218 3.53 6.45 -24.12
C ALA A 218 4.28 7.80 -23.96
N GLY A 219 5.47 7.79 -23.37
CA GLY A 219 6.37 8.95 -23.32
C GLY A 219 6.00 10.08 -22.34
N PHE A 220 4.83 10.06 -21.70
CA PHE A 220 4.41 11.12 -20.76
C PHE A 220 4.38 10.71 -19.28
N VAL A 221 4.46 9.40 -18.99
CA VAL A 221 4.39 8.86 -17.62
C VAL A 221 5.68 9.17 -16.87
N ASP A 222 5.57 9.85 -15.73
CA ASP A 222 6.73 10.29 -14.94
C ASP A 222 7.22 9.19 -13.98
N ALA A 223 6.29 8.47 -13.34
CA ALA A 223 6.60 7.42 -12.38
C ALA A 223 5.52 6.33 -12.33
N ILE A 224 5.89 5.14 -11.85
CA ILE A 224 4.99 4.01 -11.63
C ILE A 224 5.26 3.41 -10.26
N MET A 225 4.22 3.23 -9.45
CA MET A 225 4.28 2.39 -8.25
C MET A 225 3.76 1.00 -8.56
N VAL A 226 4.61 -0.01 -8.48
CA VAL A 226 4.30 -1.36 -8.97
C VAL A 226 4.39 -2.40 -7.87
N LYS A 227 3.42 -3.32 -7.83
CA LYS A 227 3.55 -4.56 -7.06
C LYS A 227 4.79 -5.30 -7.56
N TYR A 228 5.81 -5.37 -6.72
CA TYR A 228 7.14 -5.84 -7.08
C TYR A 228 7.51 -7.08 -6.29
N ASP A 229 8.19 -7.99 -6.97
CA ASP A 229 8.72 -9.21 -6.39
C ASP A 229 10.21 -9.34 -6.71
N PRO A 230 11.12 -9.36 -5.71
CA PRO A 230 12.55 -9.50 -5.96
C PRO A 230 12.97 -10.87 -6.52
N ARG A 231 12.02 -11.81 -6.70
CA ARG A 231 12.26 -13.17 -7.22
C ARG A 231 12.04 -13.30 -8.71
N THR A 232 11.46 -12.29 -9.35
CA THR A 232 11.10 -12.34 -10.76
C THR A 232 12.33 -12.77 -11.58
N ALA A 233 12.19 -13.88 -12.32
CA ALA A 233 13.28 -14.44 -13.11
C ALA A 233 13.77 -13.43 -14.15
N LYS A 234 15.07 -13.41 -14.45
CA LYS A 234 15.69 -12.38 -15.31
C LYS A 234 15.01 -12.26 -16.69
N ASP A 235 14.58 -13.38 -17.25
CA ASP A 235 13.89 -13.51 -18.54
C ASP A 235 12.36 -13.43 -18.44
N ASP A 236 11.80 -13.11 -17.28
CA ASP A 236 10.36 -12.93 -17.10
C ASP A 236 9.85 -11.66 -17.81
N LYS A 237 8.59 -11.70 -18.25
CA LYS A 237 7.91 -10.56 -18.90
C LYS A 237 7.91 -9.30 -18.04
N MET A 238 7.82 -9.45 -16.72
CA MET A 238 7.83 -8.34 -15.78
C MET A 238 9.21 -7.68 -15.72
N ASN A 239 10.30 -8.45 -15.76
CA ASN A 239 11.64 -7.87 -15.80
C ASN A 239 11.92 -7.11 -17.09
N ARG A 240 11.48 -7.63 -18.25
CA ARG A 240 11.54 -6.88 -19.52
C ARG A 240 10.77 -5.56 -19.44
N ALA A 241 9.60 -5.56 -18.81
CA ALA A 241 8.79 -4.35 -18.66
C ALA A 241 9.44 -3.32 -17.72
N LEU A 242 10.07 -3.77 -16.63
CA LEU A 242 10.86 -2.91 -15.75
C LEU A 242 12.06 -2.29 -16.48
N ASP A 243 12.79 -3.08 -17.29
CA ASP A 243 13.90 -2.58 -18.10
C ASP A 243 13.43 -1.53 -19.13
N ALA A 244 12.29 -1.78 -19.79
CA ALA A 244 11.71 -0.84 -20.75
C ALA A 244 11.35 0.50 -20.07
N CYS A 245 10.69 0.46 -18.90
CA CYS A 245 10.38 1.67 -18.13
C CYS A 245 11.63 2.43 -17.68
N ALA A 246 12.63 1.71 -17.15
CA ALA A 246 13.90 2.31 -16.72
C ALA A 246 14.63 2.99 -17.89
N LYS A 247 14.69 2.32 -19.06
CA LYS A 247 15.27 2.88 -20.29
C LYS A 247 14.49 4.09 -20.80
N ALA A 248 13.16 4.08 -20.67
CA ALA A 248 12.32 5.21 -21.01
C ALA A 248 12.44 6.38 -20.01
N GLY A 249 13.17 6.21 -18.90
CA GLY A 249 13.33 7.23 -17.87
C GLY A 249 12.10 7.39 -16.97
N ILE A 250 11.31 6.34 -16.79
CA ILE A 250 10.19 6.33 -15.85
C ILE A 250 10.70 5.99 -14.46
N GLY A 251 10.30 6.75 -13.44
CA GLY A 251 10.64 6.46 -12.05
C GLY A 251 9.88 5.23 -11.54
N LEU A 252 10.59 4.17 -11.15
CA LEU A 252 9.96 2.95 -10.63
C LEU A 252 10.01 2.90 -9.09
N ILE A 253 8.86 2.63 -8.46
CA ILE A 253 8.74 2.49 -7.01
C ILE A 253 8.11 1.13 -6.68
N ALA A 254 8.80 0.31 -5.89
CA ALA A 254 8.29 -0.99 -5.48
C ALA A 254 7.27 -0.88 -4.34
N MET A 255 6.23 -1.70 -4.37
CA MET A 255 5.29 -1.88 -3.26
C MET A 255 4.93 -3.35 -3.05
N LYS A 256 4.25 -3.65 -1.92
CA LYS A 256 3.76 -5.00 -1.55
C LYS A 256 4.85 -6.07 -1.35
N THR A 257 6.07 -5.64 -1.02
CA THR A 257 7.24 -6.51 -0.92
C THR A 257 7.34 -7.27 0.42
N GLN A 258 6.85 -6.68 1.51
CA GLN A 258 7.02 -7.21 2.87
C GLN A 258 6.11 -8.41 3.22
N SER A 259 5.06 -8.67 2.42
CA SER A 259 3.94 -9.61 2.74
C SER A 259 4.39 -10.95 3.31
N SER A 260 5.34 -11.59 2.63
CA SER A 260 5.70 -12.98 2.87
C SER A 260 6.84 -13.12 3.88
N ALA A 261 7.52 -12.03 4.23
CA ALA A 261 8.66 -12.06 5.14
C ALA A 261 8.30 -12.74 6.47
N LYS A 262 7.11 -12.44 7.01
CA LYS A 262 6.59 -13.04 8.25
C LYS A 262 6.42 -14.56 8.14
N ALA A 263 6.04 -15.09 6.98
CA ALA A 263 5.87 -16.53 6.76
C ALA A 263 7.21 -17.30 6.85
N PHE A 264 8.33 -16.59 6.79
CA PHE A 264 9.67 -17.17 6.79
C PHE A 264 10.45 -16.87 8.05
N GLU A 265 9.90 -16.15 9.02
CA GLU A 265 10.66 -15.59 10.14
C GLU A 265 11.43 -16.66 10.94
N GLU A 266 10.79 -17.78 11.27
CA GLU A 266 11.45 -18.84 12.04
C GLU A 266 12.50 -19.61 11.23
N ARG A 267 12.20 -19.91 9.96
CA ARG A 267 13.16 -20.55 9.05
C ARG A 267 14.36 -19.63 8.79
N TRP A 268 14.11 -18.34 8.63
CA TRP A 268 15.15 -17.31 8.47
C TRP A 268 16.05 -17.26 9.70
N LYS A 269 15.49 -17.13 10.91
CA LYS A 269 16.26 -17.10 12.16
C LYS A 269 17.18 -18.31 12.32
N LYS A 270 16.72 -19.50 11.90
CA LYS A 270 17.48 -20.75 12.00
C LYS A 270 18.64 -20.84 11.00
N HIS A 271 18.52 -20.22 9.83
CA HIS A 271 19.41 -20.48 8.70
C HIS A 271 20.22 -19.26 8.22
N LYS A 272 19.86 -18.04 8.66
CA LYS A 272 20.61 -16.82 8.31
C LYS A 272 22.04 -16.88 8.84
N GLN A 273 22.95 -16.27 8.11
CA GLN A 273 24.34 -16.07 8.52
C GLN A 273 24.59 -14.65 9.04
N GLY A 274 23.92 -13.65 8.46
CA GLY A 274 24.02 -12.25 8.88
C GLY A 274 23.02 -11.86 9.97
N ASP A 275 23.09 -10.62 10.42
CA ASP A 275 22.28 -10.10 11.54
C ASP A 275 20.92 -9.53 11.15
N TRP A 276 20.66 -9.42 9.85
CA TRP A 276 19.41 -8.86 9.34
C TRP A 276 18.21 -9.73 9.71
N THR A 277 17.11 -9.10 10.15
CA THR A 277 15.82 -9.79 10.18
C THR A 277 15.35 -10.11 8.77
N VAL A 278 14.38 -11.01 8.62
CA VAL A 278 13.83 -11.34 7.30
C VAL A 278 13.20 -10.10 6.64
N GLN A 279 12.54 -9.22 7.40
CA GLN A 279 11.97 -7.98 6.87
C GLN A 279 13.07 -7.02 6.35
N GLN A 280 14.18 -6.92 7.07
CA GLN A 280 15.34 -6.14 6.65
C GLN A 280 16.02 -6.75 5.42
N ALA A 281 16.14 -8.07 5.37
CA ALA A 281 16.66 -8.78 4.21
C ALA A 281 15.81 -8.52 2.96
N VAL A 282 14.48 -8.47 3.09
CA VAL A 282 13.56 -8.08 2.00
C VAL A 282 13.78 -6.64 1.56
N VAL A 283 13.94 -5.68 2.50
CA VAL A 283 14.31 -4.29 2.15
C VAL A 283 15.59 -4.28 1.31
N LYS A 284 16.64 -4.96 1.76
CA LYS A 284 17.93 -5.00 1.07
C LYS A 284 17.84 -5.69 -0.30
N ALA A 285 17.05 -6.75 -0.44
CA ALA A 285 16.84 -7.44 -1.71
C ALA A 285 16.13 -6.53 -2.73
N VAL A 286 15.06 -5.85 -2.32
CA VAL A 286 14.33 -4.91 -3.20
C VAL A 286 15.25 -3.75 -3.61
N LEU A 287 15.97 -3.16 -2.65
CA LEU A 287 16.85 -2.02 -2.92
C LEU A 287 18.12 -2.39 -3.70
N SER A 288 18.40 -3.69 -3.90
CA SER A 288 19.50 -4.13 -4.76
C SER A 288 19.21 -3.98 -6.25
N ASP A 289 17.94 -3.82 -6.62
CA ASP A 289 17.52 -3.48 -7.98
C ASP A 289 17.75 -1.99 -8.22
N ASP A 290 18.67 -1.66 -9.13
CA ASP A 290 19.09 -0.30 -9.44
C ASP A 290 18.11 0.44 -10.35
N ARG A 291 17.17 -0.27 -10.98
CA ARG A 291 16.06 0.32 -11.75
C ARG A 291 15.05 1.03 -10.85
N LEU A 292 14.98 0.63 -9.58
CA LEU A 292 14.05 1.21 -8.60
C LEU A 292 14.61 2.50 -8.00
N ALA A 293 13.82 3.57 -8.04
CA ALA A 293 14.09 4.81 -7.31
C ALA A 293 13.88 4.63 -5.79
N GLY A 294 12.99 3.73 -5.40
CA GLY A 294 12.76 3.38 -4.00
C GLY A 294 11.68 2.33 -3.81
N MET A 295 11.33 2.09 -2.55
CA MET A 295 10.26 1.19 -2.15
C MET A 295 9.33 1.85 -1.14
N THR A 296 8.04 1.56 -1.24
CA THR A 296 7.03 1.98 -0.28
C THR A 296 6.67 0.83 0.64
N SER A 297 6.97 1.01 1.93
CA SER A 297 6.61 0.07 2.98
C SER A 297 5.62 0.71 3.94
N HIS A 298 4.51 0.04 4.19
CA HIS A 298 3.63 0.44 5.28
C HIS A 298 4.26 -0.01 6.60
N MET A 299 4.79 0.94 7.37
CA MET A 299 5.40 0.69 8.67
C MET A 299 4.41 1.13 9.76
N GLU A 300 3.84 0.17 10.47
CA GLU A 300 2.72 0.32 11.40
C GLU A 300 3.17 0.61 12.84
N ASN A 301 4.45 0.48 13.14
CA ASN A 301 5.00 0.71 14.47
C ASN A 301 6.47 1.16 14.42
N LEU A 302 6.95 1.71 15.53
CA LEU A 302 8.31 2.26 15.69
C LEU A 302 9.39 1.20 15.43
N LYS A 303 9.15 -0.07 15.81
CA LYS A 303 10.09 -1.16 15.57
C LYS A 303 10.28 -1.43 14.07
N GLN A 304 9.21 -1.45 13.29
CA GLN A 304 9.31 -1.59 11.83
C GLN A 304 10.02 -0.40 11.19
N ILE A 305 9.76 0.82 11.66
CA ILE A 305 10.48 2.02 11.20
C ILE A 305 11.97 1.88 11.49
N ASP A 306 12.36 1.54 12.73
CA ASP A 306 13.77 1.33 13.11
C ASP A 306 14.45 0.27 12.26
N GLN A 307 13.80 -0.89 12.10
CA GLN A 307 14.36 -2.01 11.35
C GLN A 307 14.57 -1.65 9.88
N ASN A 308 13.53 -1.14 9.22
CA ASN A 308 13.57 -0.88 7.79
C ASN A 308 14.49 0.31 7.47
N THR A 309 14.49 1.36 8.30
CA THR A 309 15.40 2.51 8.10
C THR A 309 16.86 2.13 8.33
N ALA A 310 17.17 1.26 9.29
CA ALA A 310 18.52 0.72 9.45
C ALA A 310 18.98 -0.07 8.21
N ALA A 311 18.10 -0.91 7.65
CA ALA A 311 18.39 -1.67 6.44
C ALA A 311 18.56 -0.78 5.20
N ALA A 312 17.75 0.28 5.07
CA ALA A 312 17.86 1.24 3.97
C ALA A 312 19.08 2.15 4.09
N ARG A 313 19.54 2.45 5.31
CA ARG A 313 20.74 3.26 5.54
C ARG A 313 22.01 2.51 5.15
N ASP A 314 22.06 1.20 5.38
CA ASP A 314 23.12 0.34 4.85
C ASP A 314 22.83 -0.09 3.41
N VAL A 315 23.32 0.70 2.45
CA VAL A 315 23.12 0.45 1.01
C VAL A 315 23.89 -0.76 0.47
N LYS A 316 24.68 -1.46 1.29
CA LYS A 316 25.36 -2.68 0.87
C LYS A 316 24.33 -3.75 0.52
N PRO A 317 24.50 -4.51 -0.58
CA PRO A 317 23.66 -5.66 -0.86
C PRO A 317 23.69 -6.68 0.29
N LEU A 318 22.64 -7.49 0.37
CA LEU A 318 22.60 -8.63 1.27
C LEU A 318 23.74 -9.60 0.93
N ALA A 319 24.37 -10.21 1.94
CA ALA A 319 25.39 -11.22 1.72
C ALA A 319 24.83 -12.36 0.85
N ARG A 320 25.65 -12.92 -0.04
CA ARG A 320 25.18 -13.89 -1.05
C ARG A 320 24.45 -15.08 -0.43
N ALA A 321 24.97 -15.62 0.68
CA ALA A 321 24.34 -16.75 1.38
C ALA A 321 22.94 -16.41 1.92
N ASP A 322 22.77 -15.23 2.52
CA ASP A 322 21.48 -14.75 3.04
C ASP A 322 20.51 -14.40 1.90
N HIS A 323 21.01 -13.87 0.79
CA HIS A 323 20.23 -13.65 -0.42
C HIS A 323 19.70 -14.97 -0.99
N ASP A 324 20.57 -15.96 -1.15
CA ASP A 324 20.19 -17.27 -1.68
C ASP A 324 19.23 -18.01 -0.73
N LEU A 325 19.40 -17.85 0.59
CA LEU A 325 18.44 -18.32 1.58
C LEU A 325 17.08 -17.63 1.41
N LEU A 326 17.05 -16.29 1.27
CA LEU A 326 15.82 -15.53 1.11
C LEU A 326 15.05 -16.05 -0.11
N MET A 327 15.72 -16.14 -1.26
CA MET A 327 15.11 -16.64 -2.51
C MET A 327 14.59 -18.07 -2.39
N ARG A 328 15.31 -18.94 -1.68
CA ARG A 328 14.85 -20.31 -1.39
C ARG A 328 13.60 -20.33 -0.51
N LEU A 329 13.59 -19.61 0.61
CA LEU A 329 12.44 -19.58 1.52
C LEU A 329 11.19 -19.06 0.83
N TYR A 330 11.37 -18.07 -0.03
CA TYR A 330 10.35 -17.57 -0.90
C TYR A 330 9.82 -18.61 -1.90
N ALA A 331 10.68 -19.42 -2.51
CA ALA A 331 10.28 -20.48 -3.44
C ALA A 331 9.51 -21.61 -2.72
N GLU A 332 9.84 -21.86 -1.46
CA GLU A 332 9.20 -22.87 -0.59
C GLU A 332 8.00 -22.33 0.21
N GLY A 333 7.55 -21.10 -0.06
CA GLY A 333 6.55 -20.41 0.77
C GLY A 333 5.10 -20.70 0.39
N PRO A 334 4.18 -20.87 1.37
CA PRO A 334 2.77 -21.20 1.12
C PRO A 334 1.95 -20.04 0.52
N HIS A 335 2.51 -18.83 0.46
CA HIS A 335 1.84 -17.62 0.01
C HIS A 335 2.63 -16.95 -1.11
N ARG A 336 2.86 -17.67 -2.21
CA ARG A 336 3.30 -17.02 -3.45
C ARG A 336 2.19 -16.03 -3.84
N LEU A 337 2.53 -14.74 -3.91
CA LEU A 337 1.64 -13.73 -4.48
C LEU A 337 1.33 -14.20 -5.90
N CYS A 338 0.06 -14.43 -6.24
CA CYS A 338 -0.33 -14.84 -7.59
C CYS A 338 0.21 -13.81 -8.60
N GLU A 339 0.95 -14.32 -9.57
CA GLU A 339 1.54 -13.63 -10.71
C GLU A 339 1.05 -14.22 -12.05
N CYS A 340 0.42 -15.39 -12.01
CA CYS A 340 -0.08 -16.09 -13.18
C CYS A 340 -1.36 -15.44 -13.73
N GLY A 341 -1.45 -15.34 -15.06
CA GLY A 341 -2.55 -14.68 -15.78
C GLY A 341 -3.88 -15.44 -15.79
N GLY A 342 -4.25 -16.10 -14.69
CA GLY A 342 -5.58 -16.67 -14.49
C GLY A 342 -5.77 -18.14 -14.87
N GLY A 343 -4.72 -18.87 -15.25
CA GLY A 343 -4.84 -20.29 -15.64
C GLY A 343 -5.49 -21.20 -14.57
N CYS A 344 -5.33 -20.87 -13.29
CA CYS A 344 -6.04 -21.54 -12.21
C CYS A 344 -7.55 -21.29 -12.20
N ALA A 345 -7.99 -20.07 -12.55
CA ALA A 345 -9.42 -19.74 -12.66
C ALA A 345 -10.04 -20.40 -13.90
N GLU A 346 -9.31 -20.45 -15.02
CA GLU A 346 -9.72 -21.19 -16.22
C GLU A 346 -9.88 -22.69 -15.93
N ALA A 347 -8.94 -23.29 -15.19
CA ALA A 347 -8.98 -24.71 -14.83
C ALA A 347 -10.13 -25.10 -13.88
N VAL A 348 -10.69 -24.14 -13.14
CA VAL A 348 -11.93 -24.36 -12.38
C VAL A 348 -13.11 -24.56 -13.34
N GLY A 349 -13.12 -23.88 -14.50
CA GLY A 349 -14.14 -24.02 -15.53
C GLY A 349 -15.40 -23.18 -15.30
N ARG A 350 -15.40 -22.32 -14.27
CA ARG A 350 -16.48 -21.38 -13.95
C ARG A 350 -15.96 -20.18 -13.13
N PRO A 351 -16.72 -19.07 -13.05
CA PRO A 351 -16.36 -17.94 -12.19
C PRO A 351 -16.07 -18.37 -10.75
N SER A 352 -14.97 -17.90 -10.19
CA SER A 352 -14.52 -18.25 -8.85
C SER A 352 -13.73 -17.11 -8.21
N ALA A 353 -13.77 -17.03 -6.89
CA ALA A 353 -13.06 -16.04 -6.09
C ALA A 353 -11.71 -16.57 -5.56
N LEU A 354 -11.01 -17.41 -6.34
CA LEU A 354 -9.73 -18.03 -5.94
C LEU A 354 -8.73 -17.00 -5.41
N HIS A 355 -8.55 -15.90 -6.15
CA HIS A 355 -7.60 -14.85 -5.84
C HIS A 355 -8.02 -14.06 -4.59
N ASP A 356 -9.31 -13.73 -4.45
CA ASP A 356 -9.82 -13.00 -3.29
C ASP A 356 -9.71 -13.82 -2.02
N VAL A 357 -10.05 -15.11 -2.06
CA VAL A 357 -9.91 -16.00 -0.90
C VAL A 357 -8.45 -16.12 -0.49
N ALA A 358 -7.53 -16.32 -1.44
CA ALA A 358 -6.10 -16.34 -1.17
C ALA A 358 -5.60 -15.00 -0.58
N ARG A 359 -6.11 -13.88 -1.11
CA ARG A 359 -5.83 -12.54 -0.61
C ARG A 359 -6.32 -12.39 0.83
N PHE A 360 -7.57 -12.72 1.14
CA PHE A 360 -8.11 -12.55 2.49
C PHE A 360 -7.37 -13.43 3.52
N VAL A 361 -7.03 -14.67 3.16
CA VAL A 361 -6.19 -15.53 4.04
C VAL A 361 -4.83 -14.89 4.31
N MET A 362 -4.15 -14.40 3.27
CA MET A 362 -2.88 -13.69 3.41
C MET A 362 -3.01 -12.45 4.30
N TYR A 363 -4.06 -11.64 4.12
CA TYR A 363 -4.29 -10.44 4.93
C TYR A 363 -4.61 -10.78 6.39
N HIS A 364 -5.35 -11.86 6.65
CA HIS A 364 -5.63 -12.35 7.99
C HIS A 364 -4.35 -12.85 8.69
N ASP A 365 -3.62 -13.78 8.07
CA ASP A 365 -2.51 -14.50 8.70
C ASP A 365 -1.21 -13.68 8.74
N LEU A 366 -0.88 -13.01 7.62
CA LEU A 366 0.40 -12.32 7.47
C LEU A 366 0.32 -10.86 7.89
N TYR A 367 -0.72 -10.15 7.44
CA TYR A 367 -0.89 -8.71 7.72
C TYR A 367 -1.62 -8.42 9.04
N GLY A 368 -2.15 -9.44 9.73
CA GLY A 368 -2.90 -9.25 10.97
C GLY A 368 -4.20 -8.47 10.78
N ARG A 369 -4.70 -8.36 9.54
CA ARG A 369 -5.91 -7.61 9.16
C ARG A 369 -7.13 -8.50 9.28
N ARG A 370 -7.34 -9.07 10.47
CA ARG A 370 -8.31 -10.15 10.70
C ARG A 370 -9.76 -9.74 10.37
N ASP A 371 -10.20 -8.59 10.88
CA ASP A 371 -11.59 -8.13 10.67
C ASP A 371 -11.84 -7.76 9.21
N TRP A 372 -10.94 -6.97 8.61
CA TRP A 372 -11.04 -6.63 7.19
C TRP A 372 -11.05 -7.87 6.28
N ALA A 373 -10.24 -8.87 6.59
CA ALA A 373 -10.21 -10.12 5.82
C ALA A 373 -11.48 -10.95 5.99
N ARG A 374 -12.06 -10.98 7.20
CA ARG A 374 -13.36 -11.64 7.48
C ARG A 374 -14.50 -10.94 6.77
N ASP A 375 -14.59 -9.62 6.89
CA ASP A 375 -15.64 -8.82 6.25
C ASP A 375 -15.55 -8.96 4.72
N GLY A 376 -14.33 -8.88 4.17
CA GLY A 376 -14.09 -9.09 2.75
C GLY A 376 -14.50 -10.50 2.30
N TYR A 377 -14.11 -11.54 3.02
CA TYR A 377 -14.49 -12.92 2.71
C TYR A 377 -16.01 -13.13 2.77
N ARG A 378 -16.70 -12.55 3.76
CA ARG A 378 -18.17 -12.63 3.91
C ARG A 378 -18.93 -11.83 2.85
N SER A 379 -18.30 -10.83 2.26
CA SER A 379 -18.86 -10.06 1.14
C SER A 379 -18.82 -10.81 -0.19
N LEU A 380 -18.03 -11.89 -0.29
CA LEU A 380 -17.98 -12.71 -1.50
C LEU A 380 -19.28 -13.49 -1.66
N ARG A 381 -19.76 -13.56 -2.91
CA ARG A 381 -20.92 -14.36 -3.25
C ARG A 381 -20.65 -15.85 -2.96
N PRO A 382 -21.57 -16.56 -2.26
CA PRO A 382 -21.36 -17.96 -1.89
C PRO A 382 -20.98 -18.85 -3.08
N GLU A 383 -21.59 -18.62 -4.24
CA GLU A 383 -21.36 -19.42 -5.45
C GLU A 383 -19.92 -19.32 -5.96
N LEU A 384 -19.21 -18.21 -5.68
CA LEU A 384 -17.82 -18.00 -6.11
C LEU A 384 -16.79 -18.66 -5.19
N ILE A 385 -17.18 -19.02 -3.95
CA ILE A 385 -16.29 -19.61 -2.93
C ILE A 385 -16.62 -21.07 -2.61
N ASP A 386 -17.80 -21.54 -2.99
CA ASP A 386 -18.20 -22.94 -2.85
C ASP A 386 -17.57 -23.80 -3.96
N LEU A 387 -16.27 -24.02 -3.86
CA LEU A 387 -15.49 -24.88 -4.77
C LEU A 387 -15.31 -26.27 -4.16
N SER A 388 -15.53 -27.30 -4.98
CA SER A 388 -15.26 -28.70 -4.67
C SER A 388 -13.77 -28.98 -4.51
N ALA A 389 -13.44 -30.07 -3.83
CA ALA A 389 -12.04 -30.51 -3.68
C ALA A 389 -11.39 -30.74 -5.06
N GLU A 390 -12.13 -31.27 -6.02
CA GLU A 390 -11.61 -31.52 -7.37
C GLU A 390 -11.29 -30.20 -8.11
N GLU A 391 -12.19 -29.22 -8.06
CA GLU A 391 -11.97 -27.89 -8.65
C GLU A 391 -10.72 -27.21 -8.05
N LEU A 392 -10.56 -27.27 -6.72
CA LEU A 392 -9.39 -26.70 -6.04
C LEU A 392 -8.08 -27.41 -6.42
N HIS A 393 -8.12 -28.74 -6.61
CA HIS A 393 -6.95 -29.49 -7.08
C HIS A 393 -6.61 -29.18 -8.54
N ARG A 394 -7.61 -29.02 -9.43
CA ARG A 394 -7.38 -28.54 -10.80
C ARG A 394 -6.77 -27.14 -10.81
N ALA A 395 -7.29 -26.24 -9.98
CA ALA A 395 -6.73 -24.89 -9.82
C ALA A 395 -5.26 -24.92 -9.36
N LYS A 396 -4.92 -25.78 -8.38
CA LYS A 396 -3.55 -25.97 -7.90
C LYS A 396 -2.64 -26.51 -9.01
N ALA A 397 -3.09 -27.53 -9.75
CA ALA A 397 -2.31 -28.14 -10.83
C ALA A 397 -2.03 -27.17 -11.99
N ALA A 398 -2.99 -26.29 -12.30
CA ALA A 398 -2.86 -25.27 -13.34
C ALA A 398 -2.16 -23.98 -12.86
N CYS A 399 -1.85 -23.87 -11.57
CA CYS A 399 -1.24 -22.67 -11.02
C CYS A 399 0.27 -22.64 -11.35
N GLY A 400 0.68 -21.72 -12.25
CA GLY A 400 2.10 -21.48 -12.54
C GLY A 400 2.91 -21.03 -11.32
N ASP A 401 2.22 -20.57 -10.27
CA ASP A 401 2.78 -20.17 -8.99
C ASP A 401 2.74 -21.27 -7.92
N ALA A 402 2.26 -22.47 -8.24
CA ALA A 402 2.14 -23.59 -7.30
C ALA A 402 1.37 -23.21 -6.00
N ILE A 403 0.36 -22.33 -6.11
CA ILE A 403 -0.48 -21.93 -4.99
C ILE A 403 -1.33 -23.11 -4.52
N ASP A 404 -1.28 -23.40 -3.22
CA ASP A 404 -2.04 -24.50 -2.62
C ASP A 404 -3.48 -24.08 -2.30
N TYR A 405 -4.30 -23.93 -3.36
CA TYR A 405 -5.71 -23.55 -3.22
C TYR A 405 -6.53 -24.44 -2.27
N PRO A 406 -6.38 -25.79 -2.26
CA PRO A 406 -7.01 -26.63 -1.25
C PRO A 406 -6.69 -26.22 0.19
N ALA A 407 -5.42 -25.98 0.50
CA ALA A 407 -5.00 -25.56 1.84
C ALA A 407 -5.51 -24.16 2.19
N ILE A 408 -5.47 -23.24 1.23
CA ILE A 408 -5.97 -21.87 1.40
C ILE A 408 -7.48 -21.85 1.68
N PHE A 409 -8.28 -22.59 0.91
CA PHE A 409 -9.74 -22.62 1.12
C PHE A 409 -10.12 -23.31 2.44
N ALA A 410 -9.39 -24.36 2.84
CA ALA A 410 -9.54 -24.94 4.17
C ALA A 410 -9.21 -23.93 5.29
N ARG A 411 -8.15 -23.13 5.11
CA ARG A 411 -7.80 -22.04 6.03
C ARG A 411 -8.86 -20.94 6.05
N ALA A 412 -9.41 -20.57 4.90
CA ALA A 412 -10.45 -19.55 4.80
C ALA A 412 -11.72 -19.95 5.57
N ARG A 413 -12.19 -21.19 5.38
CA ARG A 413 -13.36 -21.75 6.09
C ARG A 413 -13.21 -21.76 7.61
N THR A 414 -11.99 -21.85 8.13
CA THR A 414 -11.73 -21.90 9.59
C THR A 414 -11.37 -20.54 10.18
N ALA A 415 -10.72 -19.66 9.44
CA ALA A 415 -10.21 -18.39 9.95
C ALA A 415 -11.09 -17.17 9.59
N LEU A 416 -11.82 -17.25 8.47
CA LEU A 416 -12.53 -16.11 7.86
C LEU A 416 -14.06 -16.22 7.91
N ALA A 417 -14.61 -17.43 7.99
CA ALA A 417 -16.06 -17.67 8.04
C ALA A 417 -16.72 -17.01 9.26
#